data_AF-A0A369V0I8-F1
#
_entry.id   AF-A0A369V0I8-F1
#
_cell.length_a   1.000
_cell.length_b   1.000
_cell.length_c   1.000
_cell.angle_alpha   90.00
_cell.angle_beta   90.00
_cell.angle_gamma   90.00
#
_symmetry.space_group_name_H-M   'P 1'
#
loop_
_entity.id
_entity.type
_entity.pdbx_description
1 polymer ?
#
loop_
_entity_poly.entity_id
_entity_poly.type
_entity_poly.pdbx_seq_one_letter_code
_entity_poly.pdbx_strand_id
1 'polypeptide(L)'
;MPSRTPRTLLTALAALTLLAAGPVLTTPAAAEASAAAAAWDTDRAASAYAANPAAVTASASENAGTAPGLAFDGNGGTRWSSDFTDGAWIRVDLGAVIRVDRVTLDWEAAYGKRYVLEASRNGTDWTPFYTETAGTGGSVTAHTYPQEVTARYVRMRGVERATPYGYSLYSFKVYGGEPAPASTTRTNLALNHPAYSNVYQHAGNSPAFVTDGGRPADLKVDVSRWSSDWNADRWVSVDLGATSVVDTVDLYWEAAYAVDYELQVSDDNRTWRTVYRPSASEVAARRADVKSPGEAAGRHDSVRLPQPATGRYVRMLGKERRSFYNPAPSTAQFGYSLYEFEVWGTGGSAAAAYPVLPGEQSGAYRTTFFDDFTAGSLDRSKWRVVRTGTEMGPVNGESQAYVDSTDNIRLENGALVLRAKYCKGCTPAGGGTYDFTSGRIDTNTKFDFTYGKVSARMKLPVGDGFWPAFWMLGSDVDDPSVSWPASGETDIMENIGYGDWTSSALHGPGYSADGNIGARQVYPGGGRADQWHTYAVEWTPTGMKFSVDDRVVQETTRNKLESTRGEWVFDHNQYVILNLALGGAYPAGWNKVTSPYWGLPQSSVDRIAGGGVQAEVDWVRVEQKG
;
A
#
# COMPACT_ATOMS: atom_id res chain seq x y z
N MET A 1 -36.23 42.49 46.42
CA MET A 1 -36.09 41.50 47.50
C MET A 1 -34.71 40.86 47.37
N PRO A 2 -33.81 41.14 48.33
CA PRO A 2 -32.41 40.70 48.38
C PRO A 2 -32.34 39.31 49.06
N SER A 3 -31.23 38.55 49.13
CA SER A 3 -29.95 38.81 49.80
C SER A 3 -29.00 37.62 49.49
N ARG A 4 -27.76 37.77 49.02
CA ARG A 4 -26.54 38.20 49.75
C ARG A 4 -26.23 37.41 51.04
N THR A 5 -25.17 36.57 50.95
CA THR A 5 -24.08 36.30 51.94
C THR A 5 -24.45 35.65 53.30
N PRO A 6 -23.53 34.93 54.03
CA PRO A 6 -22.14 35.33 54.26
C PRO A 6 -21.03 34.25 54.38
N ARG A 7 -19.80 34.79 54.33
CA ARG A 7 -18.56 34.26 54.92
C ARG A 7 -18.55 34.52 56.44
N THR A 8 -18.09 33.55 57.23
CA THR A 8 -17.36 33.75 58.52
C THR A 8 -16.67 32.42 58.88
N LEU A 9 -15.34 32.28 58.84
CA LEU A 9 -14.34 32.59 59.90
C LEU A 9 -14.68 31.99 61.27
N LEU A 10 -13.93 30.98 61.72
CA LEU A 10 -13.56 30.72 63.14
C LEU A 10 -12.39 29.72 63.14
N THR A 11 -11.15 30.19 63.34
CA THR A 11 -10.35 30.15 64.58
C THR A 11 -9.64 28.82 64.85
N ALA A 12 -8.31 28.93 64.89
CA ALA A 12 -7.37 27.94 65.37
C ALA A 12 -7.63 27.54 66.83
N LEU A 13 -7.45 26.26 67.15
CA LEU A 13 -7.06 25.82 68.48
C LEU A 13 -5.73 25.07 68.38
N ALA A 14 -4.73 25.62 69.05
CA ALA A 14 -3.46 24.98 69.32
C ALA A 14 -3.67 23.85 70.35
N ALA A 15 -3.16 22.66 70.05
CA ALA A 15 -2.92 21.63 71.03
C ALA A 15 -1.41 21.33 71.04
N LEU A 16 -0.78 21.81 72.10
CA LEU A 16 0.61 21.54 72.48
C LEU A 16 0.64 20.16 73.14
N THR A 17 1.33 19.18 72.55
CA THR A 17 1.69 17.93 73.26
C THR A 17 3.20 17.71 73.20
N LEU A 18 3.77 17.65 74.40
CA LEU A 18 5.18 17.46 74.71
C LEU A 18 5.73 16.10 74.26
N LEU A 19 7.00 16.16 73.86
CA LEU A 19 8.07 15.16 73.75
C LEU A 19 7.80 13.71 74.23
N ALA A 20 8.18 12.77 73.37
CA ALA A 20 9.03 11.64 73.74
C ALA A 20 10.04 11.38 72.61
N ALA A 21 11.30 11.78 72.83
CA ALA A 21 12.41 11.49 71.94
C ALA A 21 12.88 10.04 72.17
N GLY A 22 12.64 9.17 71.20
CA GLY A 22 13.33 7.88 71.07
C GLY A 22 14.46 8.01 70.04
N PRO A 23 15.57 7.26 70.17
CA PRO A 23 16.66 7.32 69.22
C PRO A 23 16.20 6.69 67.91
N VAL A 24 15.94 7.49 66.88
CA VAL A 24 15.83 6.99 65.51
C VAL A 24 17.25 6.73 65.03
N LEU A 25 17.61 5.46 64.96
CA LEU A 25 18.72 4.98 64.15
C LEU A 25 18.49 5.46 62.72
N THR A 26 19.23 6.49 62.30
CA THR A 26 19.27 6.92 60.91
C THR A 26 19.96 5.84 60.09
N THR A 27 19.17 5.00 59.43
CA THR A 27 19.63 4.27 58.25
C THR A 27 20.13 5.32 57.25
N PRO A 28 21.30 5.15 56.60
CA PRO A 28 21.65 6.03 55.51
C PRO A 28 20.55 5.90 54.46
N ALA A 29 19.96 7.02 54.05
CA ALA A 29 19.13 7.05 52.87
C ALA A 29 19.96 6.43 51.74
N ALA A 30 19.50 5.30 51.21
CA ALA A 30 20.03 4.79 49.96
C ALA A 30 19.88 5.95 48.97
N ALA A 31 21.00 6.44 48.46
CA ALA A 31 20.99 7.36 47.36
C ALA A 31 20.16 6.68 46.26
N GLU A 32 18.99 7.25 45.96
CA GLU A 32 18.30 6.93 44.72
C GLU A 32 19.31 7.25 43.62
N ALA A 33 19.87 6.20 43.03
CA ALA A 33 20.62 6.34 41.80
C ALA A 33 19.66 7.02 40.83
N SER A 34 19.97 8.26 40.45
CA SER A 34 19.29 8.92 39.34
C SER A 34 19.35 7.92 38.19
N ALA A 35 18.20 7.39 37.77
CA ALA A 35 18.11 6.60 36.56
C ALA A 35 18.64 7.52 35.46
N ALA A 36 19.88 7.28 35.04
CA ALA A 36 20.39 7.90 33.84
C ALA A 36 19.38 7.53 32.76
N ALA A 37 18.75 8.55 32.16
CA ALA A 37 17.84 8.36 31.05
C ALA A 37 18.57 7.45 30.05
N ALA A 38 18.06 6.23 29.88
CA ALA A 38 18.68 5.26 28.99
C ALA A 38 18.82 5.93 27.63
N ALA A 39 20.07 6.12 27.19
CA ALA A 39 20.33 6.61 25.85
C ALA A 39 19.67 5.62 24.88
N TRP A 40 18.92 6.16 23.92
CA TRP A 40 18.26 5.37 22.89
C TRP A 40 19.29 4.49 22.19
N ASP A 41 19.11 3.17 22.24
CA ASP A 41 19.95 2.21 21.52
C ASP A 41 19.47 2.15 20.06
N THR A 42 20.03 3.03 19.23
CA THR A 42 19.65 3.25 17.82
C THR A 42 19.98 2.08 16.89
N ASP A 43 20.77 1.09 17.35
CA ASP A 43 21.19 -0.06 16.55
C ASP A 43 20.19 -1.24 16.60
N ARG A 44 19.14 -1.17 17.44
CA ARG A 44 18.23 -2.30 17.67
C ARG A 44 17.21 -2.55 16.56
N ALA A 45 16.69 -1.53 15.89
CA ALA A 45 15.63 -1.71 14.89
C ALA A 45 16.07 -2.53 13.66
N ALA A 46 17.36 -2.43 13.28
CA ALA A 46 17.97 -3.21 12.21
C ALA A 46 18.54 -4.57 12.69
N SER A 47 18.71 -4.74 14.01
CA SER A 47 19.18 -5.99 14.59
C SER A 47 18.02 -6.98 14.68
N ALA A 48 18.24 -8.22 14.26
CA ALA A 48 17.32 -9.28 14.65
C ALA A 48 17.32 -9.31 16.18
N TYR A 49 16.15 -9.22 16.79
CA TYR A 49 16.00 -9.53 18.20
C TYR A 49 16.31 -11.03 18.30
N ALA A 50 17.59 -11.33 18.57
CA ALA A 50 18.10 -12.68 18.76
C ALA A 50 17.44 -13.20 20.02
N ALA A 51 16.24 -13.73 19.84
CA ALA A 51 15.51 -14.26 20.95
C ALA A 51 16.30 -15.45 21.46
N ASN A 52 16.72 -15.32 22.71
CA ASN A 52 17.20 -16.43 23.51
C ASN A 52 16.42 -17.70 23.10
N PRO A 53 17.07 -18.74 22.53
CA PRO A 53 16.37 -19.95 22.10
C PRO A 53 15.49 -20.57 23.20
N ALA A 54 15.78 -20.29 24.47
CA ALA A 54 14.97 -20.71 25.61
C ALA A 54 13.66 -19.91 25.82
N ALA A 55 13.50 -18.75 25.19
CA ALA A 55 12.29 -17.92 25.20
C ALA A 55 11.28 -18.33 24.11
N VAL A 56 11.61 -19.35 23.32
CA VAL A 56 10.77 -19.83 22.23
C VAL A 56 9.91 -21.00 22.72
N THR A 57 8.62 -20.92 22.46
CA THR A 57 7.68 -22.02 22.73
C THR A 57 6.92 -22.34 21.45
N ALA A 58 6.46 -23.58 21.33
CA ALA A 58 5.65 -24.01 20.20
C ALA A 58 4.49 -24.88 20.70
N SER A 59 3.52 -25.15 19.84
CA SER A 59 2.45 -26.10 20.12
C SER A 59 2.98 -27.50 20.42
N ALA A 60 4.00 -27.93 19.66
CA ALA A 60 4.72 -29.18 19.82
C ALA A 60 5.97 -29.20 18.91
N SER A 61 6.78 -30.25 19.03
CA SER A 61 7.91 -30.56 18.14
C SER A 61 7.86 -32.00 17.69
N GLU A 62 8.19 -32.26 16.42
CA GLU A 62 8.24 -33.60 15.82
C GLU A 62 9.08 -34.58 16.66
N ASN A 63 10.20 -34.11 17.21
CA ASN A 63 11.06 -34.84 18.14
C ASN A 63 12.04 -33.89 18.86
N ALA A 64 12.85 -34.43 19.78
CA ALA A 64 13.82 -33.66 20.55
C ALA A 64 14.89 -32.94 19.70
N GLY A 65 15.21 -33.45 18.50
CA GLY A 65 16.17 -32.84 17.57
C GLY A 65 15.61 -31.69 16.74
N THR A 66 14.33 -31.34 16.92
CA THR A 66 13.61 -30.29 16.18
C THR A 66 12.88 -29.33 17.14
N ALA A 67 13.49 -29.11 18.32
CA ALA A 67 12.98 -28.21 19.35
C ALA A 67 12.78 -26.78 18.84
N PRO A 68 11.83 -26.00 19.40
CA PRO A 68 11.48 -24.67 18.89
C PRO A 68 12.63 -23.66 18.88
N GLY A 69 13.55 -23.75 19.85
CA GLY A 69 14.72 -22.87 19.91
C GLY A 69 15.65 -22.97 18.70
N LEU A 70 15.60 -24.06 17.93
CA LEU A 70 16.44 -24.25 16.75
C LEU A 70 16.08 -23.34 15.57
N ALA A 71 14.87 -22.74 15.55
CA ALA A 71 14.55 -21.70 14.58
C ALA A 71 15.14 -20.32 14.96
N PHE A 72 15.77 -20.20 16.13
CA PHE A 72 16.28 -18.94 16.69
C PHE A 72 17.76 -19.05 17.11
N ASP A 73 18.46 -20.13 16.76
CA ASP A 73 19.84 -20.40 17.19
C ASP A 73 20.91 -19.79 16.26
N GLY A 74 20.50 -19.17 15.15
CA GLY A 74 21.39 -18.56 14.16
C GLY A 74 22.10 -19.56 13.24
N ASN A 75 21.76 -20.85 13.30
CA ASN A 75 22.37 -21.90 12.49
C ASN A 75 21.41 -22.38 11.39
N GLY A 76 21.71 -22.06 10.13
CA GLY A 76 20.89 -22.48 8.99
C GLY A 76 20.87 -23.99 8.70
N GLY A 77 21.62 -24.81 9.46
CA GLY A 77 21.60 -26.27 9.38
C GLY A 77 20.67 -26.96 10.38
N THR A 78 20.17 -26.24 11.38
CA THR A 78 19.21 -26.73 12.38
C THR A 78 17.82 -26.16 12.08
N ARG A 79 16.77 -26.78 12.61
CA ARG A 79 15.38 -26.38 12.33
C ARG A 79 14.44 -26.72 13.48
N TRP A 80 13.42 -25.90 13.67
CA TRP A 80 12.21 -26.35 14.34
C TRP A 80 11.33 -27.12 13.35
N SER A 81 10.68 -28.19 13.83
CA SER A 81 9.66 -28.95 13.08
C SER A 81 8.50 -29.24 14.02
N SER A 82 7.28 -28.94 13.60
CA SER A 82 6.07 -29.17 14.41
C SER A 82 5.58 -30.62 14.32
N ASP A 83 4.61 -30.96 15.18
CA ASP A 83 3.72 -32.10 14.93
C ASP A 83 2.97 -31.94 13.60
N PHE A 84 2.48 -33.06 13.07
CA PHE A 84 1.88 -33.12 11.73
C PHE A 84 0.40 -32.73 11.77
N THR A 85 0.13 -31.54 12.31
CA THR A 85 -1.20 -30.96 12.45
C THR A 85 -1.26 -29.57 11.85
N ASP A 86 -2.37 -29.29 11.18
CA ASP A 86 -2.73 -27.90 10.87
C ASP A 86 -3.02 -27.19 12.21
N GLY A 87 -2.75 -25.89 12.30
CA GLY A 87 -2.90 -25.13 13.55
C GLY A 87 -1.68 -25.13 14.48
N ALA A 88 -0.63 -25.88 14.16
CA ALA A 88 0.63 -25.81 14.91
C ALA A 88 1.23 -24.40 14.85
N TRP A 89 1.90 -23.99 15.91
CA TRP A 89 2.43 -22.64 16.05
C TRP A 89 3.78 -22.63 16.74
N ILE A 90 4.57 -21.59 16.46
CA ILE A 90 5.83 -21.26 17.14
C ILE A 90 5.81 -19.79 17.50
N ARG A 91 6.11 -19.46 18.76
CA ARG A 91 6.12 -18.10 19.27
C ARG A 91 7.39 -17.81 20.05
N VAL A 92 7.70 -16.54 20.10
CA VAL A 92 8.84 -16.01 20.84
C VAL A 92 8.38 -14.94 21.84
N ASP A 93 8.88 -15.00 23.07
CA ASP A 93 8.81 -13.90 24.04
C ASP A 93 10.04 -13.00 23.87
N LEU A 94 9.82 -11.76 23.45
CA LEU A 94 10.86 -10.75 23.23
C LEU A 94 11.34 -10.12 24.56
N GLY A 95 10.73 -10.49 25.69
CA GLY A 95 11.07 -10.01 27.03
C GLY A 95 10.47 -8.65 27.39
N ALA A 96 10.21 -7.79 26.40
CA ALA A 96 9.56 -6.49 26.55
C ALA A 96 8.60 -6.22 25.38
N VAL A 97 7.68 -5.28 25.53
CA VAL A 97 6.86 -4.80 24.40
C VAL A 97 7.73 -3.91 23.55
N ILE A 98 8.03 -4.35 22.33
CA ILE A 98 8.82 -3.60 21.35
C ILE A 98 7.95 -3.21 20.15
N ARG A 99 8.40 -2.22 19.38
CA ARG A 99 7.92 -2.00 18.00
C ARG A 99 8.55 -3.08 17.12
N VAL A 100 7.72 -3.85 16.46
CA VAL A 100 8.17 -4.82 15.46
C VAL A 100 8.31 -4.08 14.14
N ASP A 101 9.46 -4.19 13.47
CA ASP A 101 9.69 -3.67 12.11
C ASP A 101 9.23 -4.68 11.07
N ARG A 102 9.79 -5.90 11.16
CA ARG A 102 9.51 -7.00 10.23
C ARG A 102 9.78 -8.35 10.86
N VAL A 103 9.26 -9.38 10.21
CA VAL A 103 9.59 -10.78 10.48
C VAL A 103 10.16 -11.41 9.21
N THR A 104 11.25 -12.16 9.35
CA THR A 104 11.79 -13.02 8.30
C THR A 104 11.63 -14.47 8.71
N LEU A 105 11.01 -15.27 7.85
CA LEU A 105 10.89 -16.72 7.98
C LEU A 105 11.73 -17.39 6.90
N ASP A 106 12.58 -18.32 7.28
CA ASP A 106 13.30 -19.20 6.34
C ASP A 106 12.73 -20.60 6.47
N TRP A 107 11.89 -21.00 5.51
CA TRP A 107 11.21 -22.29 5.50
C TRP A 107 12.09 -23.44 5.03
N GLU A 108 11.87 -24.62 5.59
CA GLU A 108 12.30 -25.89 4.99
C GLU A 108 11.30 -26.35 3.89
N ALA A 109 11.52 -27.48 3.22
CA ALA A 109 10.58 -28.04 2.26
C ALA A 109 9.16 -28.27 2.85
N ALA A 110 9.05 -28.56 4.14
CA ALA A 110 7.79 -28.66 4.87
C ALA A 110 7.29 -27.28 5.35
N TYR A 111 6.90 -26.42 4.42
CA TYR A 111 6.47 -25.05 4.68
C TYR A 111 4.96 -24.92 4.94
N GLY A 112 4.55 -23.76 5.46
CA GLY A 112 3.14 -23.39 5.56
C GLY A 112 2.58 -22.86 4.25
N LYS A 113 1.61 -23.56 3.67
CA LYS A 113 0.86 -23.07 2.49
C LYS A 113 -0.09 -21.95 2.87
N ARG A 114 -0.72 -22.05 4.04
CA ARG A 114 -1.46 -20.95 4.69
C ARG A 114 -0.96 -20.78 6.11
N TYR A 115 -0.62 -19.56 6.51
CA TYR A 115 -0.19 -19.25 7.88
C TYR A 115 -0.40 -17.77 8.19
N VAL A 116 -0.37 -17.45 9.48
CA VAL A 116 -0.56 -16.08 9.99
C VAL A 116 0.62 -15.73 10.87
N LEU A 117 1.16 -14.53 10.68
CA LEU A 117 2.05 -13.89 11.65
C LEU A 117 1.23 -12.94 12.52
N GLU A 118 1.36 -13.15 13.82
CA GLU A 118 0.55 -12.50 14.84
C GLU A 118 1.44 -11.87 15.90
N ALA A 119 0.96 -10.77 16.46
CA ALA A 119 1.62 -10.00 17.48
C ALA A 119 0.72 -9.91 18.73
N SER A 120 1.32 -9.93 19.91
CA SER A 120 0.60 -9.85 21.18
C SER A 120 1.40 -9.12 22.26
N ARG A 121 0.71 -8.34 23.09
CA ARG A 121 1.32 -7.67 24.26
C ARG A 121 1.31 -8.55 25.52
N ASN A 122 0.37 -9.49 25.62
CA ASN A 122 0.13 -10.31 26.83
C ASN A 122 0.29 -11.82 26.60
N GLY A 123 0.46 -12.26 25.35
CA GLY A 123 0.63 -13.67 24.97
C GLY A 123 -0.68 -14.45 24.84
N THR A 124 -1.84 -13.79 25.03
CA THR A 124 -3.18 -14.39 24.93
C THR A 124 -4.03 -13.76 23.82
N ASP A 125 -3.97 -12.43 23.68
CA ASP A 125 -4.71 -11.68 22.67
C ASP A 125 -3.81 -11.43 21.47
N TRP A 126 -4.17 -11.98 20.31
CA TRP A 126 -3.34 -11.99 19.13
C TRP A 126 -3.97 -11.16 18.01
N THR A 127 -3.18 -10.27 17.42
CA THR A 127 -3.58 -9.50 16.25
C THR A 127 -2.73 -9.93 15.06
N PRO A 128 -3.34 -10.34 13.93
CA PRO A 128 -2.58 -10.65 12.72
C PRO A 128 -1.99 -9.36 12.13
N PHE A 129 -0.75 -9.42 11.68
CA PHE A 129 -0.14 -8.34 10.87
C PHE A 129 0.34 -8.84 9.51
N TYR A 130 0.37 -10.15 9.28
CA TYR A 130 0.61 -10.72 7.95
C TYR A 130 -0.12 -12.06 7.83
N THR A 131 -0.82 -12.28 6.71
CA THR A 131 -1.53 -13.54 6.42
C THR A 131 -1.13 -14.04 5.05
N GLU A 132 -0.51 -15.22 5.03
CA GLU A 132 -0.21 -15.94 3.80
C GLU A 132 -1.33 -16.94 3.48
N THR A 133 -1.83 -16.88 2.25
CA THR A 133 -2.97 -17.65 1.75
C THR A 133 -2.59 -18.67 0.67
N ALA A 134 -1.40 -18.54 0.09
CA ALA A 134 -0.88 -19.40 -0.98
C ALA A 134 0.66 -19.39 -0.99
N GLY A 135 1.27 -19.67 0.16
CA GLY A 135 2.72 -19.69 0.33
C GLY A 135 3.41 -20.72 -0.56
N THR A 136 4.67 -20.45 -0.91
CA THR A 136 5.50 -21.30 -1.78
C THR A 136 6.79 -21.79 -1.09
N GLY A 137 6.93 -21.56 0.22
CA GLY A 137 8.16 -21.82 0.98
C GLY A 137 9.26 -20.78 0.73
N GLY A 138 10.51 -21.15 0.98
CA GLY A 138 11.66 -20.26 0.83
C GLY A 138 11.79 -19.22 1.94
N SER A 139 12.46 -18.10 1.66
CA SER A 139 12.56 -16.97 2.59
C SER A 139 11.40 -16.00 2.35
N VAL A 140 10.71 -15.65 3.43
CA VAL A 140 9.61 -14.67 3.42
C VAL A 140 9.94 -13.57 4.39
N THR A 141 9.89 -12.32 3.94
CA THR A 141 9.96 -11.14 4.82
C THR A 141 8.62 -10.43 4.80
N ALA A 142 8.04 -10.26 5.99
CA ALA A 142 6.79 -9.55 6.21
C ALA A 142 7.08 -8.33 7.08
N HIS A 143 6.90 -7.14 6.50
CA HIS A 143 7.02 -5.89 7.21
C HIS A 143 5.76 -5.56 8.00
N THR A 144 5.85 -4.65 8.95
CA THR A 144 4.68 -4.18 9.70
C THR A 144 4.13 -2.90 9.10
N TYR A 145 4.97 -2.05 8.50
CA TYR A 145 4.55 -0.83 7.83
C TYR A 145 3.61 -1.09 6.64
N PRO A 146 2.79 -0.10 6.22
CA PRO A 146 2.47 1.15 6.92
C PRO A 146 1.83 0.98 8.32
N GLN A 147 1.46 -0.21 8.75
CA GLN A 147 0.90 -0.38 10.09
C GLN A 147 2.00 -0.35 11.17
N GLU A 148 1.69 0.23 12.32
CA GLU A 148 2.53 0.02 13.49
C GLU A 148 2.11 -1.25 14.22
N VAL A 149 3.06 -2.14 14.46
CA VAL A 149 2.86 -3.32 15.30
C VAL A 149 3.75 -3.21 16.53
N THR A 150 3.14 -3.23 17.72
CA THR A 150 3.86 -3.30 18.99
C THR A 150 3.51 -4.59 19.72
N ALA A 151 4.51 -5.36 20.12
CA ALA A 151 4.31 -6.64 20.77
C ALA A 151 5.47 -7.05 21.66
N ARG A 152 5.13 -7.84 22.67
CA ARG A 152 6.10 -8.65 23.44
C ARG A 152 6.22 -10.05 22.89
N TYR A 153 5.15 -10.57 22.31
CA TYR A 153 5.12 -11.90 21.71
C TYR A 153 4.84 -11.81 20.22
N VAL A 154 5.63 -12.52 19.44
CA VAL A 154 5.39 -12.69 18.00
C VAL A 154 5.27 -14.18 17.72
N ARG A 155 4.31 -14.57 16.89
CA ARG A 155 4.01 -15.98 16.59
C ARG A 155 3.76 -16.19 15.11
N MET A 156 4.25 -17.31 14.60
CA MET A 156 3.74 -17.92 13.38
C MET A 156 2.74 -19.00 13.78
N ARG A 157 1.53 -18.92 13.24
CA ARG A 157 0.49 -19.93 13.39
C ARG A 157 0.14 -20.52 12.03
N GLY A 158 0.36 -21.81 11.88
CA GLY A 158 -0.01 -22.56 10.71
C GLY A 158 -1.53 -22.67 10.54
N VAL A 159 -2.00 -22.60 9.31
CA VAL A 159 -3.42 -22.81 8.93
C VAL A 159 -3.56 -24.01 8.01
N GLU A 160 -2.70 -24.15 7.02
CA GLU A 160 -2.67 -25.29 6.09
C GLU A 160 -1.22 -25.63 5.77
N ARG A 161 -0.84 -26.90 5.94
CA ARG A 161 0.51 -27.39 5.59
C ARG A 161 0.62 -27.62 4.09
N ALA A 162 1.80 -27.36 3.52
CA ALA A 162 2.04 -27.61 2.10
C ALA A 162 2.34 -29.08 1.78
N THR A 163 2.69 -29.86 2.80
CA THR A 163 3.09 -31.27 2.67
C THR A 163 2.39 -32.11 3.76
N PRO A 164 2.44 -33.45 3.70
CA PRO A 164 1.95 -34.31 4.78
C PRO A 164 2.70 -34.16 6.12
N TYR A 165 3.91 -33.58 6.11
CA TYR A 165 4.73 -33.32 7.29
C TYR A 165 4.25 -32.08 8.06
N GLY A 166 4.86 -31.80 9.22
CA GLY A 166 4.60 -30.58 10.01
C GLY A 166 5.08 -29.30 9.33
N TYR A 167 5.00 -28.17 10.04
CA TYR A 167 5.65 -26.91 9.65
C TYR A 167 7.10 -26.93 10.10
N SER A 168 8.02 -26.50 9.23
CA SER A 168 9.44 -26.49 9.53
C SER A 168 10.13 -25.20 9.12
N LEU A 169 10.90 -24.62 10.05
CA LEU A 169 11.62 -23.37 9.88
C LEU A 169 13.10 -23.56 10.22
N TYR A 170 13.97 -23.22 9.28
CA TYR A 170 15.40 -23.02 9.53
C TYR A 170 15.64 -21.77 10.36
N SER A 171 14.87 -20.70 10.10
CA SER A 171 14.95 -19.49 10.91
C SER A 171 13.62 -18.75 11.02
N PHE A 172 13.42 -18.13 12.18
CA PHE A 172 12.37 -17.15 12.45
C PHE A 172 13.03 -15.96 13.13
N LYS A 173 13.17 -14.85 12.41
CA LYS A 173 13.80 -13.62 12.90
C LYS A 173 12.75 -12.54 13.05
N VAL A 174 12.71 -11.92 14.23
CA VAL A 174 11.90 -10.73 14.50
C VAL A 174 12.86 -9.55 14.56
N TYR A 175 12.62 -8.53 13.74
CA TYR A 175 13.36 -7.28 13.75
C TYR A 175 12.46 -6.20 14.35
N GLY A 176 13.05 -5.29 15.10
CA GLY A 176 12.29 -4.28 15.83
C GLY A 176 13.12 -3.60 16.90
N GLY A 177 12.57 -2.54 17.47
CA GLY A 177 13.25 -1.74 18.48
C GLY A 177 12.30 -1.35 19.61
N GLU A 178 12.85 -0.83 20.70
CA GLU A 178 12.04 -0.28 21.78
C GLU A 178 11.05 0.76 21.23
N PRO A 179 9.80 0.82 21.72
CA PRO A 179 8.90 1.91 21.38
C PRO A 179 9.58 3.22 21.81
N ALA A 180 9.62 4.22 20.93
CA ALA A 180 10.33 5.47 21.22
C ALA A 180 9.87 6.05 22.58
N PRO A 181 10.74 6.14 23.60
CA PRO A 181 10.39 6.83 24.83
C PRO A 181 10.24 8.32 24.55
N ALA A 182 9.44 9.01 25.37
CA ALA A 182 9.39 10.46 25.30
C ALA A 182 10.81 11.03 25.55
N SER A 183 11.39 11.70 24.57
CA SER A 183 12.75 12.24 24.69
C SER A 183 12.74 13.57 25.43
N THR A 184 13.57 13.71 26.46
CA THR A 184 13.82 15.01 27.12
C THR A 184 14.96 15.79 26.48
N THR A 185 15.69 15.17 25.55
CA THR A 185 16.86 15.74 24.84
C THR A 185 16.62 15.73 23.33
N ARG A 186 17.27 16.64 22.61
CA ARG A 186 17.12 16.73 21.16
C ARG A 186 17.72 15.48 20.48
N THR A 187 16.94 14.79 19.66
CA THR A 187 17.35 13.58 18.92
C THR A 187 16.71 13.54 17.53
N ASN A 188 17.19 12.68 16.63
CA ASN A 188 16.48 12.34 15.39
C ASN A 188 15.32 11.40 15.72
N LEU A 189 14.11 11.95 15.72
CA LEU A 189 12.85 11.28 16.02
C LEU A 189 12.33 10.42 14.86
N ALA A 190 12.87 10.59 13.64
CA ALA A 190 12.44 9.87 12.45
C ALA A 190 13.23 8.57 12.20
N LEU A 191 14.40 8.41 12.81
CA LEU A 191 15.26 7.25 12.56
C LEU A 191 14.53 5.93 12.92
N ASN A 192 14.45 5.03 11.94
CA ASN A 192 13.77 3.74 11.98
C ASN A 192 12.26 3.83 12.30
N HIS A 193 11.64 4.99 12.07
CA HIS A 193 10.20 5.16 12.17
C HIS A 193 9.50 4.92 10.82
N PRO A 194 8.26 4.40 10.79
CA PRO A 194 7.57 4.22 9.52
C PRO A 194 7.36 5.51 8.79
N ALA A 195 7.61 5.42 7.50
CA ALA A 195 7.34 6.46 6.55
C ALA A 195 6.26 6.01 5.55
N TYR A 196 5.52 6.98 5.07
CA TYR A 196 4.37 6.84 4.18
C TYR A 196 4.55 7.81 3.02
N SER A 197 3.95 7.50 1.89
CA SER A 197 3.94 8.41 0.75
C SER A 197 2.70 8.15 -0.09
N ASN A 198 2.16 9.18 -0.74
CA ASN A 198 1.07 8.98 -1.69
C ASN A 198 1.50 8.22 -2.94
N VAL A 199 2.76 8.34 -3.37
CA VAL A 199 3.26 7.67 -4.56
C VAL A 199 4.73 7.33 -4.37
N TYR A 200 5.12 6.14 -4.84
CA TYR A 200 6.51 5.79 -5.09
C TYR A 200 6.62 4.80 -6.25
N GLN A 201 7.78 4.82 -6.93
CA GLN A 201 7.96 4.19 -8.23
C GLN A 201 7.84 2.66 -8.20
N HIS A 202 8.40 2.01 -7.18
CA HIS A 202 8.33 0.56 -6.97
C HIS A 202 8.86 0.20 -5.57
N ALA A 203 8.74 -1.07 -5.15
CA ALA A 203 9.21 -1.54 -3.83
C ALA A 203 10.66 -1.13 -3.47
N GLY A 204 11.58 -1.11 -4.44
CA GLY A 204 12.96 -0.63 -4.26
C GLY A 204 13.11 0.89 -4.01
N ASN A 205 12.01 1.64 -4.00
CA ASN A 205 11.94 3.07 -3.66
C ASN A 205 10.89 3.37 -2.57
N SER A 206 10.67 2.40 -1.68
CA SER A 206 9.75 2.52 -0.56
C SER A 206 10.01 3.80 0.27
N PRO A 207 8.96 4.46 0.79
CA PRO A 207 9.11 5.56 1.74
C PRO A 207 9.93 5.17 2.97
N ALA A 208 9.93 3.90 3.38
CA ALA A 208 10.69 3.42 4.55
C ALA A 208 12.21 3.69 4.46
N PHE A 209 12.74 3.89 3.25
CA PHE A 209 14.15 4.20 3.04
C PHE A 209 14.53 5.61 3.48
N VAL A 210 13.59 6.55 3.64
CA VAL A 210 13.93 7.91 4.12
C VAL A 210 14.24 7.96 5.62
N THR A 211 14.11 6.84 6.32
CA THR A 211 14.24 6.74 7.77
C THR A 211 15.19 5.62 8.17
N ASP A 212 15.90 5.01 7.23
CA ASP A 212 16.77 3.86 7.49
C ASP A 212 18.18 4.27 7.95
N GLY A 213 18.48 5.57 8.01
CA GLY A 213 19.79 6.13 8.32
C GLY A 213 20.77 6.06 7.15
N GLY A 214 20.33 5.56 6.00
CA GLY A 214 21.10 5.29 4.79
C GLY A 214 21.21 6.53 3.91
N ARG A 215 22.30 7.28 4.07
CA ARG A 215 22.65 8.36 3.15
C ARG A 215 24.09 8.25 2.62
N PRO A 216 24.33 8.58 1.34
CA PRO A 216 25.67 8.58 0.78
C PRO A 216 26.42 9.83 1.26
N ALA A 217 27.70 9.69 1.60
CA ALA A 217 28.52 10.81 2.06
C ALA A 217 28.68 11.92 1.01
N ASP A 218 28.59 11.57 -0.29
CA ASP A 218 28.85 12.47 -1.42
C ASP A 218 27.61 12.83 -2.26
N LEU A 219 26.38 12.50 -1.81
CA LEU A 219 25.09 12.80 -2.47
C LEU A 219 25.05 12.59 -4.01
N LYS A 220 25.92 11.71 -4.51
CA LYS A 220 26.04 11.31 -5.91
C LYS A 220 25.96 9.80 -6.06
N VAL A 221 26.46 9.06 -5.08
CA VAL A 221 26.33 7.61 -5.04
C VAL A 221 24.88 7.25 -4.74
N ASP A 222 24.36 6.29 -5.49
CA ASP A 222 23.02 5.75 -5.27
C ASP A 222 23.02 4.77 -4.10
N VAL A 223 22.07 4.94 -3.17
CA VAL A 223 21.80 4.07 -2.02
C VAL A 223 20.28 3.93 -1.84
N SER A 224 19.81 3.31 -0.76
CA SER A 224 18.38 3.26 -0.46
C SER A 224 17.76 4.67 -0.45
N ARG A 225 16.61 4.81 -1.10
CA ARG A 225 15.92 6.11 -1.24
C ARG A 225 14.46 5.94 -1.55
N TRP A 226 13.65 6.89 -1.14
CA TRP A 226 12.31 7.08 -1.69
C TRP A 226 12.35 7.89 -2.98
N SER A 227 11.51 7.54 -3.94
CA SER A 227 11.30 8.35 -5.15
C SER A 227 9.85 8.33 -5.63
N SER A 228 9.33 9.50 -6.00
CA SER A 228 7.98 9.68 -6.55
C SER A 228 7.94 9.63 -8.08
N ASP A 229 6.74 9.75 -8.65
CA ASP A 229 6.56 10.16 -10.05
C ASP A 229 6.88 11.67 -10.24
N TRP A 230 6.78 12.16 -11.47
CA TRP A 230 7.16 13.53 -11.87
C TRP A 230 6.13 14.63 -11.58
N ASN A 231 5.03 14.28 -10.91
CA ASN A 231 3.95 15.21 -10.64
C ASN A 231 4.26 16.11 -9.44
N ALA A 232 3.59 17.26 -9.38
CA ALA A 232 3.62 18.10 -8.18
C ALA A 232 2.85 17.42 -7.03
N ASP A 233 2.99 17.95 -5.83
CA ASP A 233 2.21 17.57 -4.65
C ASP A 233 2.38 16.11 -4.22
N ARG A 234 3.58 15.57 -4.46
CA ARG A 234 4.00 14.28 -3.90
C ARG A 234 4.65 14.51 -2.55
N TRP A 235 4.38 13.59 -1.65
CA TRP A 235 4.81 13.73 -0.28
C TRP A 235 5.36 12.43 0.28
N VAL A 236 6.28 12.59 1.22
CA VAL A 236 6.71 11.54 2.13
C VAL A 236 6.53 12.06 3.55
N SER A 237 5.97 11.25 4.42
CA SER A 237 5.73 11.59 5.83
C SER A 237 6.24 10.51 6.74
N VAL A 238 6.72 10.89 7.91
CA VAL A 238 7.17 9.98 8.96
C VAL A 238 6.17 10.04 10.11
N ASP A 239 5.76 8.88 10.63
CA ASP A 239 5.09 8.78 11.92
C ASP A 239 6.14 8.68 13.02
N LEU A 240 6.27 9.72 13.84
CA LEU A 240 7.18 9.75 14.99
C LEU A 240 6.71 8.83 16.13
N GLY A 241 5.62 8.08 15.94
CA GLY A 241 5.00 7.18 16.91
C GLY A 241 4.15 7.91 17.93
N ALA A 242 4.49 9.16 18.26
CA ALA A 242 3.76 9.98 19.22
C ALA A 242 3.96 11.48 18.99
N THR A 243 3.04 12.29 19.53
CA THR A 243 3.14 13.75 19.47
C THR A 243 4.45 14.23 20.10
N SER A 244 5.25 14.91 19.30
CA SER A 244 6.60 15.37 19.63
C SER A 244 6.77 16.84 19.25
N VAL A 245 7.69 17.53 19.90
CA VAL A 245 8.12 18.89 19.57
C VAL A 245 9.24 18.81 18.54
N VAL A 246 8.98 19.25 17.32
CA VAL A 246 9.93 19.32 16.20
C VAL A 246 10.55 20.71 16.16
N ASP A 247 11.87 20.81 16.02
CA ASP A 247 12.57 22.09 15.89
C ASP A 247 13.44 22.21 14.63
N THR A 248 13.94 21.08 14.11
CA THR A 248 14.79 21.06 12.91
C THR A 248 14.43 19.85 12.06
N VAL A 249 14.57 19.99 10.74
CA VAL A 249 14.40 18.91 9.77
C VAL A 249 15.60 18.91 8.83
N ASP A 250 16.20 17.75 8.62
CA ASP A 250 17.26 17.57 7.63
C ASP A 250 16.74 16.69 6.48
N LEU A 251 16.84 17.21 5.26
CA LEU A 251 16.44 16.50 4.04
C LEU A 251 17.68 16.23 3.21
N TYR A 252 18.01 14.94 3.06
CA TYR A 252 19.09 14.46 2.20
C TYR A 252 18.50 14.04 0.86
N TRP A 253 18.49 14.97 -0.08
CA TRP A 253 17.95 14.77 -1.40
C TRP A 253 18.95 14.07 -2.32
N GLU A 254 18.41 13.25 -3.22
CA GLU A 254 19.10 12.87 -4.45
C GLU A 254 19.11 14.04 -5.45
N ALA A 255 19.75 13.89 -6.61
CA ALA A 255 19.79 14.93 -7.64
C ALA A 255 18.40 15.42 -8.08
N ALA A 256 17.39 14.55 -8.05
CA ALA A 256 15.98 14.88 -8.29
C ALA A 256 15.29 15.47 -7.04
N TYR A 257 15.80 16.60 -6.56
CA TYR A 257 15.28 17.29 -5.38
C TYR A 257 14.09 18.21 -5.67
N ALA A 258 13.32 18.56 -4.63
CA ALA A 258 12.29 19.59 -4.74
C ALA A 258 12.93 21.00 -4.76
N VAL A 259 12.61 21.80 -5.76
CA VAL A 259 13.02 23.22 -5.79
C VAL A 259 12.16 24.05 -4.85
N ASP A 260 10.89 23.68 -4.69
CA ASP A 260 9.96 24.21 -3.71
C ASP A 260 9.23 23.09 -2.97
N TYR A 261 9.02 23.26 -1.68
CA TYR A 261 8.36 22.28 -0.81
C TYR A 261 7.76 22.93 0.43
N GLU A 262 6.89 22.19 1.10
CA GLU A 262 6.39 22.52 2.43
C GLU A 262 6.83 21.45 3.43
N LEU A 263 7.31 21.89 4.59
CA LEU A 263 7.35 21.00 5.76
C LEU A 263 6.08 21.20 6.55
N GLN A 264 5.43 20.09 6.89
CA GLN A 264 4.15 20.10 7.57
C GLN A 264 4.18 19.12 8.73
N VAL A 265 3.36 19.37 9.74
CA VAL A 265 3.13 18.41 10.82
C VAL A 265 1.65 18.13 10.98
N SER A 266 1.32 17.02 11.62
CA SER A 266 -0.06 16.60 11.90
C SER A 266 -0.11 15.79 13.20
N ASP A 267 -1.25 15.81 13.87
CA ASP A 267 -1.54 14.91 15.00
C ASP A 267 -2.26 13.62 14.57
N ASP A 268 -2.87 13.60 13.38
CA ASP A 268 -3.83 12.57 12.94
C ASP A 268 -3.55 12.00 11.53
N ASN A 269 -2.46 12.43 10.89
CA ASN A 269 -2.05 12.12 9.51
C ASN A 269 -3.05 12.57 8.42
N ARG A 270 -4.02 13.42 8.77
CA ARG A 270 -5.08 13.89 7.85
C ARG A 270 -5.11 15.40 7.76
N THR A 271 -5.08 16.06 8.91
CA THR A 271 -5.08 17.51 9.04
C THR A 271 -3.65 17.99 9.16
N TRP A 272 -3.17 18.66 8.11
CA TRP A 272 -1.77 19.09 8.01
C TRP A 272 -1.65 20.59 8.21
N ARG A 273 -0.63 20.99 8.99
CA ARG A 273 -0.26 22.38 9.17
C ARG A 273 1.15 22.64 8.67
N THR A 274 1.29 23.60 7.76
CA THR A 274 2.60 24.02 7.24
C THR A 274 3.38 24.78 8.29
N VAL A 275 4.61 24.32 8.55
CA VAL A 275 5.52 24.88 9.55
C VAL A 275 6.74 25.56 8.93
N TYR A 276 7.03 25.26 7.66
CA TYR A 276 8.11 25.91 6.92
C TYR A 276 7.89 25.85 5.40
N ARG A 277 8.39 26.88 4.71
CA ARG A 277 8.58 26.94 3.26
C ARG A 277 9.93 27.59 2.95
N PRO A 278 10.66 27.16 1.91
CA PRO A 278 11.83 27.88 1.40
C PRO A 278 11.48 29.31 0.99
N SER A 279 12.43 30.23 1.11
CA SER A 279 12.27 31.60 0.62
C SER A 279 12.22 31.64 -0.92
N ALA A 280 11.58 32.66 -1.49
CA ALA A 280 11.53 32.86 -2.93
C ALA A 280 12.93 32.93 -3.58
N SER A 281 13.92 33.46 -2.87
CA SER A 281 15.32 33.48 -3.32
C SER A 281 15.96 32.09 -3.36
N GLU A 282 15.67 31.23 -2.38
CA GLU A 282 16.17 29.84 -2.37
C GLU A 282 15.54 29.03 -3.51
N VAL A 283 14.23 29.17 -3.71
CA VAL A 283 13.51 28.52 -4.83
C VAL A 283 14.09 28.99 -6.17
N ALA A 284 14.29 30.30 -6.36
CA ALA A 284 14.87 30.84 -7.59
C ALA A 284 16.29 30.33 -7.85
N ALA A 285 17.13 30.25 -6.82
CA ALA A 285 18.48 29.70 -6.94
C ALA A 285 18.49 28.21 -7.31
N ARG A 286 17.57 27.42 -6.72
CA ARG A 286 17.39 26.00 -7.05
C ARG A 286 16.88 25.80 -8.49
N ARG A 287 15.92 26.61 -8.92
CA ARG A 287 15.38 26.58 -10.29
C ARG A 287 16.45 26.89 -11.34
N ALA A 288 17.42 27.75 -11.00
CA ALA A 288 18.53 28.08 -11.88
C ALA A 288 19.58 26.96 -12.02
N ASP A 289 19.62 25.97 -11.11
CA ASP A 289 20.58 24.86 -11.12
C ASP A 289 20.15 23.71 -12.07
N VAL A 290 20.12 24.01 -13.36
CA VAL A 290 19.80 23.04 -14.42
C VAL A 290 21.08 22.38 -14.94
N LYS A 291 21.18 21.06 -14.77
CA LYS A 291 22.31 20.23 -15.21
C LYS A 291 21.80 18.98 -15.93
N SER A 292 22.67 18.28 -16.66
CA SER A 292 22.34 16.95 -17.16
C SER A 292 22.26 15.94 -16.00
N PRO A 293 21.46 14.85 -16.10
CA PRO A 293 21.33 13.87 -15.03
C PRO A 293 22.67 13.31 -14.53
N GLY A 294 23.63 13.06 -15.42
CA GLY A 294 24.95 12.51 -15.04
C GLY A 294 25.89 13.50 -14.34
N GLU A 295 25.66 14.81 -14.48
CA GLU A 295 26.47 15.86 -13.84
C GLU A 295 25.84 16.38 -12.54
N ALA A 296 24.53 16.18 -12.41
CA ALA A 296 23.75 16.62 -11.27
C ALA A 296 24.20 15.90 -9.98
N ALA A 297 24.09 16.62 -8.86
CA ALA A 297 24.30 16.07 -7.52
C ALA A 297 23.07 16.36 -6.68
N GLY A 298 22.88 15.55 -5.63
CA GLY A 298 21.91 15.79 -4.58
C GLY A 298 22.22 17.00 -3.71
N ARG A 299 21.38 17.22 -2.71
CA ARG A 299 21.42 18.40 -1.83
C ARG A 299 21.07 18.00 -0.41
N HIS A 300 21.73 18.63 0.57
CA HIS A 300 21.32 18.56 1.97
C HIS A 300 20.71 19.91 2.37
N ASP A 301 19.44 19.90 2.76
CA ASP A 301 18.80 21.03 3.43
C ASP A 301 18.75 20.78 4.93
N SER A 302 19.28 21.70 5.73
CA SER A 302 19.13 21.71 7.19
C SER A 302 18.23 22.86 7.59
N VAL A 303 16.97 22.54 7.91
CA VAL A 303 15.89 23.50 8.12
C VAL A 303 15.58 23.63 9.60
N ARG A 304 15.98 24.74 10.22
CA ARG A 304 15.50 25.12 11.54
C ARG A 304 14.13 25.80 11.42
N LEU A 305 13.12 25.25 12.08
CA LEU A 305 11.77 25.82 12.03
C LEU A 305 11.76 27.22 12.67
N PRO A 306 10.97 28.17 12.12
CA PRO A 306 10.85 29.51 12.70
C PRO A 306 10.39 29.51 14.17
N GLN A 307 9.53 28.54 14.51
CA GLN A 307 9.13 28.20 15.87
C GLN A 307 9.02 26.67 15.98
N PRO A 308 9.37 26.08 17.14
CA PRO A 308 9.12 24.66 17.36
C PRO A 308 7.64 24.30 17.17
N ALA A 309 7.39 23.13 16.59
CA ALA A 309 6.07 22.67 16.21
C ALA A 309 5.74 21.33 16.86
N THR A 310 4.56 21.17 17.44
CA THR A 310 4.08 19.89 17.99
C THR A 310 3.31 19.04 16.97
N GLY A 311 3.69 17.79 16.76
CA GLY A 311 2.93 16.87 15.93
C GLY A 311 3.43 15.44 16.09
N ARG A 312 2.57 14.47 15.75
CA ARG A 312 2.96 13.06 15.67
C ARG A 312 3.56 12.72 14.31
N TYR A 313 3.05 13.33 13.25
CA TYR A 313 3.48 13.10 11.88
C TYR A 313 4.22 14.33 11.36
N VAL A 314 5.27 14.11 10.58
CA VAL A 314 6.00 15.17 9.87
C VAL A 314 6.09 14.80 8.40
N ARG A 315 5.80 15.75 7.51
CA ARG A 315 5.71 15.54 6.06
C ARG A 315 6.55 16.55 5.31
N MET A 316 7.26 16.06 4.31
CA MET A 316 7.75 16.86 3.18
C MET A 316 6.72 16.75 2.06
N LEU A 317 6.17 17.88 1.62
CA LEU A 317 5.27 18.00 0.46
C LEU A 317 5.98 18.77 -0.65
N GLY A 318 6.37 18.09 -1.72
CA GLY A 318 7.03 18.71 -2.87
C GLY A 318 6.05 19.50 -3.72
N LYS A 319 6.31 20.80 -3.92
CA LYS A 319 5.45 21.71 -4.70
C LYS A 319 5.97 21.91 -6.13
N GLU A 320 7.29 21.89 -6.30
CA GLU A 320 7.93 22.02 -7.61
C GLU A 320 9.19 21.15 -7.65
N ARG A 321 9.31 20.32 -8.69
CA ARG A 321 10.48 19.47 -8.93
C ARG A 321 11.60 20.22 -9.65
N ARG A 322 12.82 19.72 -9.51
CA ARG A 322 13.96 20.20 -10.29
C ARG A 322 13.80 19.93 -11.79
N SER A 323 14.29 20.86 -12.61
CA SER A 323 14.48 20.68 -14.05
C SER A 323 15.88 20.15 -14.37
N PHE A 324 15.96 19.22 -15.33
CA PHE A 324 17.22 18.69 -15.87
C PHE A 324 17.37 19.07 -17.35
N TYR A 325 18.61 19.21 -17.82
CA TYR A 325 18.88 19.12 -19.26
C TYR A 325 18.80 17.65 -19.67
N ASN A 326 17.68 17.24 -20.25
CA ASN A 326 17.46 15.84 -20.60
C ASN A 326 17.55 15.62 -22.12
N PRO A 327 18.63 14.98 -22.63
CA PRO A 327 18.73 14.60 -24.03
C PRO A 327 17.91 13.34 -24.37
N ALA A 328 17.34 12.65 -23.36
CA ALA A 328 16.44 11.53 -23.55
C ALA A 328 15.05 12.01 -24.06
N PRO A 329 14.18 11.10 -24.55
CA PRO A 329 12.82 11.46 -24.96
C PRO A 329 12.09 12.27 -23.88
N SER A 330 11.19 13.16 -24.28
CA SER A 330 10.43 14.06 -23.38
C SER A 330 9.64 13.34 -22.26
N THR A 331 9.53 12.02 -22.33
CA THR A 331 8.88 11.13 -21.36
C THR A 331 9.78 10.72 -20.20
N ALA A 332 11.10 10.87 -20.28
CA ALA A 332 12.00 10.63 -19.15
C ALA A 332 11.95 11.82 -18.18
N GLN A 333 10.98 11.82 -17.27
CA GLN A 333 10.81 12.85 -16.25
C GLN A 333 11.11 12.28 -14.87
N PHE A 334 11.83 13.05 -14.07
CA PHE A 334 12.19 12.68 -12.70
C PHE A 334 11.22 13.32 -11.71
N GLY A 335 10.91 12.60 -10.63
CA GLY A 335 10.10 13.07 -9.51
C GLY A 335 10.90 13.77 -8.43
N TYR A 336 10.44 13.61 -7.20
CA TYR A 336 11.20 13.90 -5.99
C TYR A 336 11.90 12.64 -5.51
N SER A 337 13.10 12.79 -4.96
CA SER A 337 13.90 11.67 -4.49
C SER A 337 14.69 12.04 -3.23
N LEU A 338 14.49 11.28 -2.14
CA LEU A 338 15.17 11.48 -0.85
C LEU A 338 15.89 10.21 -0.43
N TYR A 339 17.16 10.37 -0.06
CA TYR A 339 17.93 9.36 0.65
C TYR A 339 17.46 9.28 2.11
N GLU A 340 17.38 10.41 2.82
CA GLU A 340 17.04 10.43 4.26
C GLU A 340 16.23 11.68 4.62
N PHE A 341 15.29 11.53 5.55
CA PHE A 341 14.42 12.55 6.13
C PHE A 341 14.54 12.48 7.66
N GLU A 342 15.46 13.26 8.20
CA GLU A 342 15.68 13.33 9.64
C GLU A 342 14.79 14.42 10.27
N VAL A 343 14.18 14.09 11.41
CA VAL A 343 13.32 15.01 12.17
C VAL A 343 13.91 15.20 13.55
N TRP A 344 14.37 16.39 13.88
CA TRP A 344 15.03 16.66 15.15
C TRP A 344 14.13 17.40 16.13
N GLY A 345 14.07 16.91 17.36
CA GLY A 345 13.17 17.44 18.36
C GLY A 345 13.23 16.75 19.72
N THR A 346 12.22 17.03 20.56
CA THR A 346 12.01 16.44 21.90
C THR A 346 10.57 15.93 22.02
N GLY A 347 10.23 15.16 23.06
CA GLY A 347 8.87 14.68 23.31
C GLY A 347 8.60 13.27 22.81
N GLY A 348 7.31 12.89 22.73
CA GLY A 348 6.82 11.55 22.39
C GLY A 348 5.99 10.90 23.50
N SER A 349 5.59 9.65 23.29
CA SER A 349 4.84 8.81 24.25
C SER A 349 5.07 7.34 23.90
N ALA A 350 5.64 6.58 24.85
CA ALA A 350 5.85 5.13 24.71
C ALA A 350 4.54 4.32 24.64
N ALA A 351 3.39 4.95 24.87
CA ALA A 351 2.07 4.30 24.92
C ALA A 351 1.13 4.76 23.80
N ALA A 352 1.59 5.58 22.86
CA ALA A 352 0.76 6.03 21.75
C ALA A 352 0.28 4.82 20.93
N ALA A 353 -1.02 4.66 20.80
CA ALA A 353 -1.60 3.61 19.97
C ALA A 353 -1.75 4.11 18.52
N TYR A 354 -1.53 3.22 17.57
CA TYR A 354 -1.94 3.46 16.18
C TYR A 354 -3.46 3.32 16.06
N PRO A 355 -4.12 4.06 15.14
CA PRO A 355 -5.51 3.80 14.81
C PRO A 355 -5.69 2.33 14.39
N VAL A 356 -6.69 1.66 14.98
CA VAL A 356 -7.04 0.29 14.57
C VAL A 356 -7.56 0.31 13.14
N LEU A 357 -7.15 -0.65 12.33
CA LEU A 357 -7.68 -0.79 10.98
C LEU A 357 -9.20 -1.06 11.00
N PRO A 358 -9.91 -0.66 9.94
CA PRO A 358 -11.27 -1.12 9.69
C PRO A 358 -11.39 -2.66 9.75
N GLY A 359 -12.36 -3.16 10.50
CA GLY A 359 -12.70 -4.58 10.57
C GLY A 359 -13.78 -5.00 9.58
N GLU A 360 -14.00 -6.30 9.44
CA GLU A 360 -15.04 -6.85 8.57
C GLU A 360 -16.44 -6.32 8.89
N GLN A 361 -17.19 -5.99 7.84
CA GLN A 361 -18.58 -5.59 7.96
C GLN A 361 -19.48 -6.81 8.22
N SER A 362 -20.39 -6.68 9.19
CA SER A 362 -21.42 -7.69 9.48
C SER A 362 -22.63 -7.58 8.54
N GLY A 363 -23.51 -8.59 8.54
CA GLY A 363 -24.75 -8.57 7.75
C GLY A 363 -24.66 -9.36 6.44
N ALA A 364 -25.80 -9.42 5.73
CA ALA A 364 -25.93 -10.12 4.46
C ALA A 364 -25.80 -9.15 3.27
N TYR A 365 -25.25 -9.64 2.17
CA TYR A 365 -25.17 -8.90 0.92
C TYR A 365 -26.58 -8.64 0.34
N ARG A 366 -26.78 -7.42 -0.15
CA ARG A 366 -27.98 -6.98 -0.87
C ARG A 366 -27.56 -6.27 -2.14
N THR A 367 -28.27 -6.51 -3.24
CA THR A 367 -28.03 -5.82 -4.51
C THR A 367 -28.30 -4.33 -4.36
N THR A 368 -27.30 -3.49 -4.64
CA THR A 368 -27.39 -2.02 -4.64
C THR A 368 -27.30 -1.44 -6.05
N PHE A 369 -26.69 -2.19 -6.99
CA PHE A 369 -26.68 -1.87 -8.40
C PHE A 369 -26.86 -3.14 -9.24
N PHE A 370 -27.68 -3.05 -10.28
CA PHE A 370 -27.90 -4.13 -11.23
C PHE A 370 -28.27 -3.59 -12.61
N ASP A 371 -27.68 -4.16 -13.65
CA ASP A 371 -28.08 -3.97 -15.03
C ASP A 371 -28.00 -5.32 -15.76
N ASP A 372 -29.11 -5.73 -16.38
CA ASP A 372 -29.22 -6.94 -17.20
C ASP A 372 -29.24 -6.63 -18.71
N PHE A 373 -29.09 -5.36 -19.09
CA PHE A 373 -28.98 -4.92 -20.46
C PHE A 373 -30.14 -5.37 -21.37
N THR A 374 -31.35 -5.55 -20.80
CA THR A 374 -32.55 -5.93 -21.56
C THR A 374 -33.36 -4.75 -22.08
N ALA A 375 -33.05 -3.52 -21.64
CA ALA A 375 -33.86 -2.31 -21.87
C ALA A 375 -33.84 -1.75 -23.31
N GLY A 376 -33.32 -2.49 -24.30
CA GLY A 376 -33.26 -2.11 -25.73
C GLY A 376 -32.28 -0.99 -26.08
N SER A 377 -31.84 -0.18 -25.11
CA SER A 377 -30.78 0.83 -25.24
C SER A 377 -30.06 1.02 -23.90
N LEU A 378 -28.83 1.50 -23.93
CA LEU A 378 -28.02 1.70 -22.73
C LEU A 378 -28.71 2.67 -21.76
N ASP A 379 -28.90 2.27 -20.51
CA ASP A 379 -29.45 3.13 -19.46
C ASP A 379 -28.44 4.21 -19.05
N ARG A 380 -28.62 5.41 -19.60
CA ARG A 380 -27.74 6.58 -19.35
C ARG A 380 -27.86 7.15 -17.93
N SER A 381 -28.87 6.73 -17.16
CA SER A 381 -28.94 7.08 -15.74
C SER A 381 -27.96 6.28 -14.90
N LYS A 382 -27.59 5.07 -15.36
CA LYS A 382 -26.60 4.18 -14.74
C LYS A 382 -25.20 4.32 -15.33
N TRP A 383 -25.12 4.47 -16.66
CA TRP A 383 -23.87 4.41 -17.40
C TRP A 383 -23.56 5.72 -18.12
N ARG A 384 -22.35 6.21 -17.92
CA ARG A 384 -21.70 7.23 -18.74
C ARG A 384 -20.92 6.53 -19.85
N VAL A 385 -21.03 7.03 -21.08
CA VAL A 385 -20.14 6.63 -22.17
C VAL A 385 -18.88 7.48 -22.11
N VAL A 386 -17.72 6.84 -22.13
CA VAL A 386 -16.41 7.50 -22.06
C VAL A 386 -15.87 7.66 -23.47
N ARG A 387 -15.49 8.88 -23.86
CA ARG A 387 -14.98 9.19 -25.20
C ARG A 387 -13.56 9.73 -25.15
N THR A 388 -12.75 9.26 -26.09
CA THR A 388 -11.38 9.73 -26.26
C THR A 388 -11.37 11.21 -26.61
N GLY A 389 -10.56 11.99 -25.88
CA GLY A 389 -10.45 13.43 -26.04
C GLY A 389 -11.54 14.25 -25.37
N THR A 390 -12.47 13.63 -24.66
CA THR A 390 -13.50 14.33 -23.88
C THR A 390 -13.40 13.96 -22.40
N GLU A 391 -13.75 12.73 -22.04
CA GLU A 391 -13.70 12.26 -20.65
C GLU A 391 -12.34 11.63 -20.30
N MET A 392 -11.56 11.18 -21.29
CA MET A 392 -10.21 10.64 -21.09
C MET A 392 -9.29 10.93 -22.28
N GLY A 393 -7.98 10.97 -22.04
CA GLY A 393 -6.95 10.92 -23.09
C GLY A 393 -6.48 9.48 -23.38
N PRO A 394 -5.59 9.28 -24.37
CA PRO A 394 -4.85 8.03 -24.52
C PRO A 394 -3.97 7.76 -23.30
N VAL A 395 -3.99 6.53 -22.79
CA VAL A 395 -3.26 6.17 -21.57
C VAL A 395 -2.16 5.14 -21.87
N ASN A 396 -2.52 3.96 -22.41
CA ASN A 396 -1.58 2.85 -22.57
C ASN A 396 -1.07 2.64 -24.00
N GLY A 397 -1.13 3.66 -24.85
CA GLY A 397 -0.77 3.54 -26.27
C GLY A 397 -1.71 2.64 -27.07
N GLU A 398 -2.95 2.51 -26.61
CA GLU A 398 -4.03 1.76 -27.26
C GLU A 398 -4.40 2.38 -28.63
N SER A 399 -4.85 1.56 -29.57
CA SER A 399 -5.04 1.95 -30.97
C SER A 399 -6.43 2.55 -31.29
N GLN A 400 -7.41 2.38 -30.40
CA GLN A 400 -8.78 2.83 -30.60
C GLN A 400 -9.06 4.23 -30.06
N ALA A 401 -9.98 4.93 -30.71
CA ALA A 401 -10.79 5.95 -30.05
C ALA A 401 -12.04 5.31 -29.43
N TYR A 402 -12.33 5.60 -28.16
CA TYR A 402 -13.64 5.33 -27.59
C TYR A 402 -14.64 6.38 -28.06
N VAL A 403 -15.81 5.93 -28.52
CA VAL A 403 -16.84 6.81 -29.12
C VAL A 403 -18.24 6.45 -28.63
N ASP A 404 -19.11 7.45 -28.58
CA ASP A 404 -20.53 7.24 -28.31
C ASP A 404 -21.29 6.97 -29.62
N SER A 405 -21.34 5.70 -30.00
CA SER A 405 -21.97 5.23 -31.23
C SER A 405 -22.62 3.87 -31.03
N THR A 406 -23.78 3.66 -31.63
CA THR A 406 -24.47 2.36 -31.65
C THR A 406 -23.69 1.29 -32.42
N ASP A 407 -22.70 1.67 -33.24
CA ASP A 407 -21.79 0.71 -33.88
C ASP A 407 -20.85 0.05 -32.87
N ASN A 408 -20.54 0.75 -31.77
CA ASN A 408 -19.56 0.34 -30.77
C ASN A 408 -20.20 -0.05 -29.44
N ILE A 409 -21.32 0.57 -29.07
CA ILE A 409 -22.02 0.35 -27.81
C ILE A 409 -23.51 0.17 -28.10
N ARG A 410 -24.03 -1.04 -27.94
CA ARG A 410 -25.45 -1.33 -28.15
C ARG A 410 -25.92 -2.47 -27.28
N LEU A 411 -27.23 -2.55 -27.07
CA LEU A 411 -27.85 -3.70 -26.44
C LEU A 411 -28.41 -4.61 -27.55
N GLU A 412 -28.00 -5.87 -27.55
CA GLU A 412 -28.37 -6.83 -28.58
C GLU A 412 -28.52 -8.21 -27.92
N ASN A 413 -29.62 -8.92 -28.21
CA ASN A 413 -29.91 -10.25 -27.66
C ASN A 413 -29.85 -10.36 -26.12
N GLY A 414 -30.25 -9.29 -25.43
CA GLY A 414 -30.23 -9.24 -23.96
C GLY A 414 -28.84 -9.07 -23.34
N ALA A 415 -27.87 -8.58 -24.10
CA ALA A 415 -26.53 -8.28 -23.61
C ALA A 415 -26.07 -6.89 -24.10
N LEU A 416 -25.20 -6.25 -23.33
CA LEU A 416 -24.38 -5.15 -23.80
C LEU A 416 -23.31 -5.69 -24.75
N VAL A 417 -23.19 -5.09 -25.93
CA VAL A 417 -22.14 -5.36 -26.91
C VAL A 417 -21.20 -4.17 -26.98
N LEU A 418 -19.93 -4.42 -26.68
CA LEU A 418 -18.81 -3.50 -26.91
C LEU A 418 -18.04 -3.99 -28.14
N ARG A 419 -18.20 -3.31 -29.28
CA ARG A 419 -17.67 -3.74 -30.56
C ARG A 419 -16.55 -2.84 -31.07
N ALA A 420 -15.48 -3.48 -31.54
CA ALA A 420 -14.40 -2.82 -32.25
C ALA A 420 -14.76 -2.65 -33.73
N LYS A 421 -14.38 -1.50 -34.32
CA LYS A 421 -14.56 -1.22 -35.74
C LYS A 421 -13.29 -0.59 -36.31
N TYR A 422 -12.93 -1.00 -37.52
CA TYR A 422 -11.80 -0.46 -38.26
C TYR A 422 -12.28 0.53 -39.33
N CYS A 423 -11.65 1.69 -39.36
CA CYS A 423 -11.77 2.66 -40.44
C CYS A 423 -10.51 3.53 -40.43
N LYS A 424 -9.60 3.27 -41.38
CA LYS A 424 -8.30 3.93 -41.46
C LYS A 424 -8.44 5.45 -41.61
N GLY A 425 -7.92 6.20 -40.64
CA GLY A 425 -7.88 7.66 -40.64
C GLY A 425 -9.25 8.32 -40.52
N CYS A 426 -10.29 7.60 -40.09
CA CYS A 426 -11.66 8.09 -40.20
C CYS A 426 -12.19 8.80 -38.96
N THR A 427 -11.55 8.62 -37.79
CA THR A 427 -12.12 9.07 -36.51
C THR A 427 -11.25 10.14 -35.86
N PRO A 428 -11.60 11.44 -35.99
CA PRO A 428 -10.97 12.50 -35.22
C PRO A 428 -11.40 12.43 -33.75
N ALA A 429 -10.44 12.38 -32.82
CA ALA A 429 -10.69 12.40 -31.38
C ALA A 429 -9.47 12.95 -30.64
N GLY A 430 -9.67 13.75 -29.58
CA GLY A 430 -8.58 14.22 -28.72
C GLY A 430 -7.41 14.91 -29.44
N GLY A 431 -7.67 15.62 -30.54
CA GLY A 431 -6.64 16.28 -31.35
C GLY A 431 -5.86 15.38 -32.30
N GLY A 432 -6.16 14.07 -32.34
CA GLY A 432 -5.58 13.10 -33.28
C GLY A 432 -6.64 12.44 -34.17
N THR A 433 -6.18 11.49 -34.99
CA THR A 433 -7.03 10.68 -35.86
C THR A 433 -6.73 9.20 -35.64
N TYR A 434 -7.78 8.40 -35.45
CA TYR A 434 -7.68 6.98 -35.12
C TYR A 434 -8.21 6.10 -36.25
N ASP A 435 -7.56 4.95 -36.39
CA ASP A 435 -7.92 3.90 -37.36
C ASP A 435 -8.97 2.94 -36.79
N PHE A 436 -9.18 2.95 -35.48
CA PHE A 436 -10.11 2.06 -34.80
C PHE A 436 -11.05 2.84 -33.88
N THR A 437 -12.26 2.31 -33.72
CA THR A 437 -13.20 2.74 -32.69
C THR A 437 -13.60 1.57 -31.81
N SER A 438 -13.93 1.85 -30.56
CA SER A 438 -14.48 0.87 -29.61
C SER A 438 -15.39 1.53 -28.58
N GLY A 439 -15.90 0.74 -27.64
CA GLY A 439 -16.76 1.18 -26.56
C GLY A 439 -16.08 1.13 -25.18
N ARG A 440 -16.33 2.16 -24.37
CA ARG A 440 -16.05 2.20 -22.93
C ARG A 440 -17.22 2.87 -22.22
N ILE A 441 -17.70 2.25 -21.16
CA ILE A 441 -18.72 2.81 -20.28
C ILE A 441 -18.27 2.71 -18.83
N ASP A 442 -18.72 3.63 -17.99
CA ASP A 442 -18.48 3.59 -16.56
C ASP A 442 -19.68 4.08 -15.76
N THR A 443 -19.66 3.79 -14.46
CA THR A 443 -20.67 4.30 -13.51
C THR A 443 -20.21 5.59 -12.80
N ASN A 444 -19.08 6.19 -13.20
CA ASN A 444 -18.57 7.40 -12.55
C ASN A 444 -19.62 8.52 -12.63
N THR A 445 -19.78 9.28 -11.54
CA THR A 445 -20.83 10.30 -11.32
C THR A 445 -22.28 9.78 -11.29
N LYS A 446 -22.50 8.46 -11.47
CA LYS A 446 -23.82 7.81 -11.48
C LYS A 446 -24.01 6.87 -10.29
N PHE A 447 -23.02 6.03 -10.04
CA PHE A 447 -22.98 5.07 -8.95
C PHE A 447 -21.52 4.74 -8.61
N ASP A 448 -21.14 5.09 -7.38
CA ASP A 448 -19.87 4.75 -6.76
C ASP A 448 -20.14 4.18 -5.36
N PHE A 449 -19.22 3.36 -4.85
CA PHE A 449 -19.44 2.64 -3.61
C PHE A 449 -18.12 2.22 -2.95
N THR A 450 -18.16 2.01 -1.64
CA THR A 450 -17.05 1.42 -0.88
C THR A 450 -17.47 0.05 -0.34
N TYR A 451 -16.64 -0.95 -0.59
CA TYR A 451 -16.83 -2.37 -0.24
C TYR A 451 -18.06 -3.02 -0.86
N GLY A 452 -17.96 -4.31 -1.18
CA GLY A 452 -19.03 -5.07 -1.80
C GLY A 452 -18.56 -6.29 -2.59
N LYS A 453 -19.51 -7.07 -3.09
CA LYS A 453 -19.29 -8.05 -4.15
C LYS A 453 -19.66 -7.41 -5.48
N VAL A 454 -18.72 -7.43 -6.42
CA VAL A 454 -18.86 -6.82 -7.74
C VAL A 454 -18.66 -7.92 -8.77
N SER A 455 -19.65 -8.11 -9.65
CA SER A 455 -19.63 -9.24 -10.58
C SER A 455 -20.25 -8.89 -11.92
N ALA A 456 -19.73 -9.50 -12.98
CA ALA A 456 -20.28 -9.40 -14.32
C ALA A 456 -20.18 -10.75 -15.03
N ARG A 457 -21.19 -11.09 -15.82
CA ARG A 457 -21.17 -12.27 -16.70
C ARG A 457 -20.83 -11.82 -18.11
N MET A 458 -19.69 -12.28 -18.63
CA MET A 458 -19.10 -11.77 -19.87
C MET A 458 -18.64 -12.89 -20.79
N LYS A 459 -18.56 -12.56 -22.09
CA LYS A 459 -17.93 -13.34 -23.15
C LYS A 459 -16.97 -12.42 -23.90
N LEU A 460 -15.75 -12.90 -24.14
CA LEU A 460 -14.62 -12.07 -24.57
C LEU A 460 -14.18 -12.41 -25.99
N PRO A 461 -13.66 -11.44 -26.77
CA PRO A 461 -13.06 -11.72 -28.06
C PRO A 461 -11.68 -12.39 -27.89
N VAL A 462 -11.49 -13.54 -28.51
CA VAL A 462 -10.18 -14.21 -28.58
C VAL A 462 -9.42 -13.76 -29.81
N GLY A 463 -8.17 -13.35 -29.66
CA GLY A 463 -7.28 -12.89 -30.72
C GLY A 463 -6.27 -11.86 -30.21
N ASP A 464 -4.99 -12.05 -30.55
CA ASP A 464 -3.88 -11.25 -30.04
C ASP A 464 -4.15 -9.74 -30.11
N GLY A 465 -3.96 -9.05 -28.99
CA GLY A 465 -4.12 -7.60 -28.94
C GLY A 465 -5.55 -7.10 -28.69
N PHE A 466 -6.55 -7.98 -28.60
CA PHE A 466 -7.85 -7.57 -28.07
C PHE A 466 -7.79 -7.47 -26.55
N TRP A 467 -8.18 -6.33 -25.99
CA TRP A 467 -8.03 -6.05 -24.57
C TRP A 467 -9.37 -5.66 -23.92
N PRO A 468 -10.31 -6.62 -23.73
CA PRO A 468 -11.49 -6.39 -22.93
C PRO A 468 -11.13 -6.27 -21.44
N ALA A 469 -11.83 -5.41 -20.72
CA ALA A 469 -11.64 -5.24 -19.29
C ALA A 469 -12.96 -4.98 -18.54
N PHE A 470 -13.04 -5.51 -17.32
CA PHE A 470 -14.03 -5.24 -16.29
C PHE A 470 -13.28 -4.94 -15.00
N TRP A 471 -13.39 -3.70 -14.55
CA TRP A 471 -12.52 -3.16 -13.52
C TRP A 471 -13.20 -2.03 -12.76
N MET A 472 -12.52 -1.56 -11.72
CA MET A 472 -12.94 -0.42 -10.90
C MET A 472 -11.79 0.54 -10.69
N LEU A 473 -12.13 1.81 -10.50
CA LEU A 473 -11.17 2.90 -10.29
C LEU A 473 -11.67 3.83 -9.17
N GLY A 474 -10.75 4.35 -8.36
CA GLY A 474 -11.06 5.36 -7.35
C GLY A 474 -11.80 6.57 -7.92
N SER A 475 -12.85 6.99 -7.23
CA SER A 475 -13.70 8.11 -7.66
C SER A 475 -12.99 9.47 -7.53
N ASP A 476 -11.87 9.50 -6.81
CA ASP A 476 -10.98 10.63 -6.61
C ASP A 476 -9.77 10.64 -7.58
N VAL A 477 -9.75 9.77 -8.59
CA VAL A 477 -8.65 9.71 -9.58
C VAL A 477 -8.39 11.04 -10.30
N ASP A 478 -9.42 11.86 -10.49
CA ASP A 478 -9.30 13.17 -11.14
C ASP A 478 -8.78 14.26 -10.19
N ASP A 479 -8.65 13.98 -8.89
CA ASP A 479 -7.95 14.87 -7.95
C ASP A 479 -6.44 14.79 -8.23
N PRO A 480 -5.78 15.87 -8.69
CA PRO A 480 -4.36 15.82 -9.02
C PRO A 480 -3.45 15.51 -7.82
N SER A 481 -3.92 15.70 -6.59
CA SER A 481 -3.19 15.37 -5.36
C SER A 481 -3.25 13.88 -5.02
N VAL A 482 -4.27 13.17 -5.50
CA VAL A 482 -4.40 11.71 -5.47
C VAL A 482 -3.79 11.18 -6.76
N SER A 483 -4.54 11.27 -7.86
CA SER A 483 -4.21 10.72 -9.18
C SER A 483 -3.97 9.21 -9.14
N TRP A 484 -3.95 8.58 -10.31
CA TRP A 484 -3.41 7.22 -10.43
C TRP A 484 -1.90 7.21 -10.10
N PRO A 485 -1.37 6.20 -9.38
CA PRO A 485 -2.06 5.01 -8.88
C PRO A 485 -2.62 5.16 -7.44
N ALA A 486 -2.47 6.33 -6.81
CA ALA A 486 -2.89 6.53 -5.42
C ALA A 486 -4.41 6.43 -5.22
N SER A 487 -5.20 6.67 -6.26
CA SER A 487 -6.66 6.46 -6.25
C SER A 487 -7.07 4.98 -6.20
N GLY A 488 -6.15 4.05 -6.37
CA GLY A 488 -6.44 2.62 -6.44
C GLY A 488 -7.15 2.19 -7.74
N GLU A 489 -6.71 1.06 -8.29
CA GLU A 489 -7.35 0.37 -9.43
C GLU A 489 -7.57 -1.10 -9.05
N THR A 490 -8.74 -1.64 -9.40
CA THR A 490 -9.09 -3.05 -9.17
C THR A 490 -9.57 -3.69 -10.47
N ASP A 491 -8.67 -4.44 -11.11
CA ASP A 491 -8.97 -5.19 -12.31
C ASP A 491 -9.57 -6.54 -11.95
N ILE A 492 -10.89 -6.65 -12.12
CA ILE A 492 -11.63 -7.88 -11.79
C ILE A 492 -11.38 -8.93 -12.88
N MET A 493 -11.35 -8.47 -14.13
CA MET A 493 -11.02 -9.26 -15.30
C MET A 493 -10.39 -8.36 -16.37
N GLU A 494 -9.20 -8.74 -16.81
CA GLU A 494 -8.61 -8.31 -18.08
C GLU A 494 -8.24 -9.52 -18.93
N ASN A 495 -8.15 -9.34 -20.23
CA ASN A 495 -7.61 -10.31 -21.17
C ASN A 495 -6.85 -9.57 -22.26
N ILE A 496 -5.86 -10.20 -22.91
CA ILE A 496 -5.10 -9.61 -24.03
C ILE A 496 -5.22 -10.44 -25.31
N GLY A 497 -6.33 -11.16 -25.44
CA GLY A 497 -6.67 -11.97 -26.61
C GLY A 497 -6.50 -13.47 -26.42
N TYR A 498 -5.98 -13.92 -25.27
CA TYR A 498 -5.76 -15.34 -25.01
C TYR A 498 -7.07 -16.06 -24.69
N GLY A 499 -7.27 -17.23 -25.31
CA GLY A 499 -8.49 -18.00 -25.13
C GLY A 499 -8.56 -18.75 -23.80
N ASP A 500 -7.44 -19.06 -23.17
CA ASP A 500 -7.34 -20.00 -22.05
C ASP A 500 -7.17 -19.31 -20.68
N TRP A 501 -7.09 -17.98 -20.62
CA TRP A 501 -6.94 -17.25 -19.36
C TRP A 501 -7.38 -15.79 -19.41
N THR A 502 -7.67 -15.23 -18.24
CA THR A 502 -7.81 -13.79 -17.94
C THR A 502 -6.88 -13.41 -16.78
N SER A 503 -6.74 -12.14 -16.45
CA SER A 503 -6.00 -11.66 -15.29
C SER A 503 -6.88 -10.85 -14.36
N SER A 504 -6.53 -10.84 -13.09
CA SER A 504 -6.89 -9.77 -12.15
C SER A 504 -5.64 -9.05 -11.71
N ALA A 505 -5.80 -7.80 -11.28
CA ALA A 505 -4.73 -6.97 -10.77
C ALA A 505 -5.26 -5.96 -9.73
N LEU A 506 -4.37 -5.54 -8.85
CA LEU A 506 -4.57 -4.41 -7.96
C LEU A 506 -3.43 -3.43 -8.20
N HIS A 507 -3.78 -2.17 -8.40
CA HIS A 507 -2.82 -1.10 -8.58
C HIS A 507 -2.91 -0.10 -7.45
N GLY A 508 -1.73 0.24 -6.91
CA GLY A 508 -1.55 1.28 -5.90
C GLY A 508 -0.09 1.74 -5.84
N PRO A 509 0.22 2.67 -4.92
CA PRO A 509 1.59 3.15 -4.72
C PRO A 509 2.56 1.99 -4.43
N GLY A 510 3.61 1.85 -5.24
CA GLY A 510 4.59 0.76 -5.11
C GLY A 510 4.22 -0.59 -5.71
N TYR A 511 2.97 -0.76 -6.13
CA TYR A 511 2.46 -1.98 -6.76
C TYR A 511 1.50 -1.64 -7.89
N SER A 512 1.98 -0.97 -8.93
CA SER A 512 1.19 -0.56 -10.10
C SER A 512 1.91 -0.91 -11.41
N ALA A 513 1.25 -0.70 -12.55
CA ALA A 513 1.69 -1.17 -13.86
C ALA A 513 2.20 -2.63 -13.82
N ASP A 514 3.39 -2.92 -14.33
CA ASP A 514 4.02 -4.25 -14.32
C ASP A 514 4.31 -4.80 -12.91
N GLY A 515 4.33 -3.92 -11.89
CA GLY A 515 4.55 -4.27 -10.48
C GLY A 515 3.26 -4.53 -9.69
N ASN A 516 2.11 -4.61 -10.35
CA ASN A 516 0.81 -4.85 -9.72
C ASN A 516 0.73 -6.14 -8.89
N ILE A 517 -0.29 -6.23 -8.05
CA ILE A 517 -0.63 -7.47 -7.33
C ILE A 517 -1.70 -8.20 -8.13
N GLY A 518 -1.25 -9.02 -9.07
CA GLY A 518 -2.13 -9.74 -9.99
C GLY A 518 -1.88 -11.24 -10.04
N ALA A 519 -2.82 -11.93 -10.66
CA ALA A 519 -2.73 -13.36 -10.92
C ALA A 519 -3.39 -13.69 -12.26
N ARG A 520 -2.82 -14.69 -12.94
CA ARG A 520 -3.48 -15.34 -14.07
C ARG A 520 -4.66 -16.16 -13.55
N GLN A 521 -5.84 -15.88 -14.06
CA GLN A 521 -7.09 -16.57 -13.82
C GLN A 521 -7.30 -17.60 -14.94
N VAL A 522 -7.49 -18.87 -14.57
CA VAL A 522 -7.75 -19.96 -15.52
C VAL A 522 -9.16 -20.49 -15.34
N TYR A 523 -9.81 -20.82 -16.45
CA TYR A 523 -11.19 -21.30 -16.44
C TYR A 523 -11.29 -22.70 -15.82
N PRO A 524 -12.26 -22.95 -14.92
CA PRO A 524 -12.56 -24.29 -14.43
C PRO A 524 -12.77 -25.26 -15.60
N GLY A 525 -12.19 -26.47 -15.52
CA GLY A 525 -12.40 -27.51 -16.52
C GLY A 525 -11.80 -27.24 -17.91
N GLY A 526 -10.95 -26.22 -18.08
CA GLY A 526 -10.35 -25.90 -19.37
C GLY A 526 -11.28 -25.13 -20.32
N GLY A 527 -12.22 -24.35 -19.77
CA GLY A 527 -13.07 -23.42 -20.52
C GLY A 527 -12.27 -22.35 -21.28
N ARG A 528 -12.99 -21.52 -22.04
CA ARG A 528 -12.39 -20.50 -22.90
C ARG A 528 -13.04 -19.14 -22.74
N ALA A 529 -12.24 -18.08 -22.93
CA ALA A 529 -12.67 -16.68 -22.85
C ALA A 529 -13.82 -16.33 -23.80
N ASP A 530 -13.97 -17.06 -24.91
CA ASP A 530 -15.07 -16.92 -25.88
C ASP A 530 -16.37 -17.63 -25.44
N GLN A 531 -16.43 -18.11 -24.19
CA GLN A 531 -17.63 -18.65 -23.54
C GLN A 531 -18.11 -17.69 -22.45
N TRP A 532 -19.34 -17.89 -21.96
CA TRP A 532 -19.88 -17.09 -20.87
C TRP A 532 -19.27 -17.50 -19.54
N HIS A 533 -18.62 -16.56 -18.88
CA HIS A 533 -18.04 -16.73 -17.55
C HIS A 533 -18.49 -15.61 -16.62
N THR A 534 -18.61 -15.90 -15.33
CA THR A 534 -18.85 -14.88 -14.30
C THR A 534 -17.54 -14.50 -13.64
N TYR A 535 -17.15 -13.24 -13.77
CA TYR A 535 -15.98 -12.67 -13.11
C TYR A 535 -16.45 -11.84 -11.92
N ALA A 536 -15.80 -11.97 -10.78
CA ALA A 536 -16.18 -11.25 -9.59
C ALA A 536 -15.01 -10.93 -8.65
N VAL A 537 -15.18 -9.86 -7.87
CA VAL A 537 -14.37 -9.57 -6.69
C VAL A 537 -15.29 -9.38 -5.48
N GLU A 538 -14.93 -9.98 -4.35
CA GLU A 538 -15.43 -9.62 -3.02
C GLU A 538 -14.37 -8.71 -2.38
N TRP A 539 -14.73 -7.45 -2.19
CA TRP A 539 -13.89 -6.39 -1.63
C TRP A 539 -14.43 -5.99 -0.26
N THR A 540 -13.58 -6.15 0.76
CA THR A 540 -13.88 -5.82 2.15
C THR A 540 -12.80 -4.91 2.73
N PRO A 541 -12.98 -4.36 3.95
CA PRO A 541 -11.94 -3.56 4.58
C PRO A 541 -10.65 -4.32 4.89
N THR A 542 -10.69 -5.67 4.89
CA THR A 542 -9.53 -6.51 5.25
C THR A 542 -8.89 -7.24 4.07
N GLY A 543 -9.51 -7.23 2.88
CA GLY A 543 -8.94 -7.91 1.72
C GLY A 543 -9.79 -7.88 0.45
N MET A 544 -9.24 -8.52 -0.58
CA MET A 544 -9.90 -8.74 -1.86
C MET A 544 -9.80 -10.20 -2.29
N LYS A 545 -10.91 -10.74 -2.79
CA LYS A 545 -11.02 -12.11 -3.24
C LYS A 545 -11.68 -12.16 -4.61
N PHE A 546 -10.90 -12.54 -5.62
CA PHE A 546 -11.33 -12.64 -7.00
C PHE A 546 -11.77 -14.05 -7.32
N SER A 547 -12.82 -14.18 -8.13
CA SER A 547 -13.35 -15.46 -8.57
C SER A 547 -13.78 -15.46 -10.04
N VAL A 548 -13.63 -16.62 -10.68
CA VAL A 548 -14.19 -16.93 -11.99
C VAL A 548 -15.11 -18.15 -11.83
N ASP A 549 -16.37 -18.01 -12.21
CA ASP A 549 -17.42 -19.03 -12.03
C ASP A 549 -17.47 -19.59 -10.60
N ASP A 550 -17.53 -18.67 -9.63
CA ASP A 550 -17.54 -18.94 -8.19
C ASP A 550 -16.28 -19.65 -7.63
N ARG A 551 -15.29 -19.96 -8.47
CA ARG A 551 -13.99 -20.46 -8.05
C ARG A 551 -13.05 -19.30 -7.75
N VAL A 552 -12.49 -19.29 -6.55
CA VAL A 552 -11.44 -18.32 -6.15
C VAL A 552 -10.20 -18.52 -7.02
N VAL A 553 -9.74 -17.44 -7.65
CA VAL A 553 -8.55 -17.42 -8.51
C VAL A 553 -7.43 -16.57 -7.94
N GLN A 554 -7.75 -15.57 -7.12
CA GLN A 554 -6.79 -14.73 -6.41
C GLN A 554 -7.39 -14.27 -5.08
N GLU A 555 -6.56 -14.21 -4.05
CA GLU A 555 -6.93 -13.65 -2.75
C GLU A 555 -5.72 -12.91 -2.19
N THR A 556 -5.94 -11.68 -1.73
CA THR A 556 -4.95 -10.95 -0.92
C THR A 556 -5.64 -10.26 0.25
N THR A 557 -4.92 -10.12 1.35
CA THR A 557 -5.37 -9.36 2.52
C THR A 557 -4.67 -8.01 2.54
N ARG A 558 -5.31 -7.02 3.18
CA ARG A 558 -4.71 -5.71 3.46
C ARG A 558 -3.35 -5.88 4.12
N ASN A 559 -3.30 -6.68 5.18
CA ASN A 559 -2.07 -6.93 5.93
C ASN A 559 -0.99 -7.55 5.04
N LYS A 560 -1.30 -8.55 4.21
CA LYS A 560 -0.31 -9.12 3.28
C LYS A 560 0.22 -8.08 2.30
N LEU A 561 -0.68 -7.28 1.72
CA LEU A 561 -0.34 -6.23 0.75
C LEU A 561 0.56 -5.17 1.40
N GLU A 562 0.16 -4.66 2.55
CA GLU A 562 0.89 -3.64 3.31
C GLU A 562 2.26 -4.14 3.76
N SER A 563 2.34 -5.36 4.30
CA SER A 563 3.58 -6.00 4.73
C SER A 563 4.59 -6.32 3.62
N THR A 564 4.20 -6.31 2.34
CA THR A 564 5.06 -6.81 1.26
C THR A 564 5.19 -5.88 0.06
N ARG A 565 4.26 -4.94 -0.14
CA ARG A 565 4.16 -4.18 -1.38
C ARG A 565 4.05 -2.68 -1.16
N GLY A 566 3.07 -2.22 -0.36
CA GLY A 566 2.78 -0.79 -0.18
C GLY A 566 1.45 -0.50 0.52
N GLU A 567 1.08 0.76 0.65
CA GLU A 567 -0.14 1.19 1.34
C GLU A 567 -1.43 0.68 0.68
N TRP A 568 -2.41 0.27 1.47
CA TRP A 568 -3.75 -0.06 0.99
C TRP A 568 -4.56 1.21 0.66
N VAL A 569 -4.89 1.39 -0.62
CA VAL A 569 -5.61 2.56 -1.14
C VAL A 569 -7.05 2.24 -1.59
N PHE A 570 -7.69 1.27 -0.92
CA PHE A 570 -9.03 0.79 -1.31
C PHE A 570 -10.05 0.99 -0.18
N ASP A 571 -9.97 2.11 0.54
CA ASP A 571 -10.88 2.48 1.64
C ASP A 571 -11.75 3.70 1.29
N HIS A 572 -12.06 3.87 0.01
CA HIS A 572 -12.88 4.96 -0.51
C HIS A 572 -13.73 4.49 -1.70
N ASN A 573 -14.63 5.35 -2.18
CA ASN A 573 -15.54 5.01 -3.26
C ASN A 573 -14.80 4.69 -4.56
N GLN A 574 -15.20 3.59 -5.20
CA GLN A 574 -14.81 3.24 -6.57
C GLN A 574 -16.04 3.14 -7.47
N TYR A 575 -15.82 3.29 -8.77
CA TYR A 575 -16.86 3.11 -9.79
C TYR A 575 -16.47 2.00 -10.77
N VAL A 576 -17.46 1.38 -11.41
CA VAL A 576 -17.27 0.25 -12.33
C VAL A 576 -16.99 0.75 -13.75
N ILE A 577 -16.10 0.06 -14.47
CA ILE A 577 -15.73 0.34 -15.85
C ILE A 577 -15.80 -0.95 -16.68
N LEU A 578 -16.35 -0.83 -17.89
CA LEU A 578 -16.33 -1.86 -18.92
C LEU A 578 -15.79 -1.27 -20.22
N ASN A 579 -14.81 -1.92 -20.83
CA ASN A 579 -14.28 -1.51 -22.13
C ASN A 579 -13.77 -2.67 -22.99
N LEU A 580 -13.55 -2.36 -24.27
CA LEU A 580 -12.77 -3.18 -25.19
C LEU A 580 -11.65 -2.32 -25.81
N ALA A 581 -10.45 -2.40 -25.26
CA ALA A 581 -9.25 -1.79 -25.84
C ALA A 581 -8.64 -2.66 -26.96
N LEU A 582 -7.76 -2.07 -27.76
CA LEU A 582 -7.05 -2.71 -28.87
C LEU A 582 -5.56 -2.34 -28.85
N GLY A 583 -4.70 -3.34 -28.73
CA GLY A 583 -3.25 -3.16 -28.62
C GLY A 583 -2.85 -2.42 -27.35
N GLY A 584 -1.72 -1.72 -27.41
CA GLY A 584 -1.15 -0.98 -26.28
C GLY A 584 -0.09 -1.77 -25.50
N ALA A 585 0.39 -1.14 -24.43
CA ALA A 585 1.54 -1.59 -23.65
C ALA A 585 1.39 -3.03 -23.13
N TYR A 586 0.22 -3.36 -22.57
CA TYR A 586 0.00 -4.67 -21.96
C TYR A 586 0.01 -5.81 -23.00
N PRO A 587 -0.79 -5.77 -24.09
CA PRO A 587 -0.65 -6.76 -25.16
C PRO A 587 0.74 -6.81 -25.79
N ALA A 588 1.36 -5.66 -26.07
CA ALA A 588 2.70 -5.60 -26.67
C ALA A 588 3.78 -6.21 -25.78
N GLY A 589 3.65 -6.04 -24.45
CA GLY A 589 4.52 -6.65 -23.46
C GLY A 589 4.54 -8.17 -23.54
N TRP A 590 3.45 -8.79 -23.97
CA TRP A 590 3.31 -10.24 -24.09
C TRP A 590 3.57 -10.77 -25.51
N ASN A 591 2.85 -10.25 -26.51
CA ASN A 591 2.93 -10.74 -27.88
C ASN A 591 4.14 -10.19 -28.65
N LYS A 592 4.83 -9.19 -28.10
CA LYS A 592 6.01 -8.52 -28.69
C LYS A 592 5.76 -7.87 -30.06
N VAL A 593 4.50 -7.63 -30.42
CA VAL A 593 4.11 -7.00 -31.69
C VAL A 593 4.34 -5.49 -31.62
N THR A 594 5.09 -4.96 -32.58
CA THR A 594 5.34 -3.51 -32.73
C THR A 594 4.77 -2.90 -34.01
N SER A 595 4.27 -3.74 -34.94
CA SER A 595 3.73 -3.34 -36.24
C SER A 595 2.63 -4.34 -36.68
N PRO A 596 1.55 -3.93 -37.38
CA PRO A 596 1.27 -2.57 -37.91
C PRO A 596 0.87 -1.55 -36.82
N TYR A 597 0.39 -2.02 -35.68
CA TYR A 597 0.09 -1.20 -34.51
C TYR A 597 0.71 -1.86 -33.26
N TRP A 598 1.07 -1.06 -32.27
CA TRP A 598 1.72 -1.55 -31.06
C TRP A 598 0.80 -2.50 -30.28
N GLY A 599 1.22 -3.76 -30.13
CA GLY A 599 0.44 -4.81 -29.48
C GLY A 599 -0.71 -5.40 -30.30
N LEU A 600 -0.94 -4.96 -31.55
CA LEU A 600 -2.06 -5.42 -32.38
C LEU A 600 -1.57 -5.87 -33.77
N PRO A 601 -1.49 -7.19 -34.04
CA PRO A 601 -0.99 -7.73 -35.30
C PRO A 601 -1.99 -7.57 -36.45
N GLN A 602 -1.50 -7.66 -37.70
CA GLN A 602 -2.33 -7.53 -38.90
C GLN A 602 -3.50 -8.51 -38.92
N SER A 603 -3.31 -9.75 -38.43
CA SER A 603 -4.39 -10.75 -38.33
C SER A 603 -5.57 -10.27 -37.47
N SER A 604 -5.31 -9.52 -36.41
CA SER A 604 -6.34 -8.93 -35.55
C SER A 604 -7.00 -7.72 -36.23
N VAL A 605 -6.23 -6.89 -36.94
CA VAL A 605 -6.76 -5.79 -37.76
C VAL A 605 -7.74 -6.30 -38.81
N ASP A 606 -7.37 -7.36 -39.53
CA ASP A 606 -8.22 -7.98 -40.56
C ASP A 606 -9.54 -8.51 -39.98
N ARG A 607 -9.50 -9.07 -38.76
CA ARG A 607 -10.69 -9.55 -38.06
C ARG A 607 -11.61 -8.42 -37.61
N ILE A 608 -11.05 -7.30 -37.15
CA ILE A 608 -11.84 -6.11 -36.81
C ILE A 608 -12.48 -5.54 -38.07
N ALA A 609 -11.75 -5.47 -39.18
CA ALA A 609 -12.28 -5.03 -40.47
C ALA A 609 -13.40 -5.94 -40.99
N GLY A 610 -13.32 -7.25 -40.72
CA GLY A 610 -14.39 -8.21 -40.97
C GLY A 610 -15.62 -8.07 -40.04
N GLY A 611 -15.56 -7.20 -39.03
CA GLY A 611 -16.68 -6.83 -38.17
C GLY A 611 -17.01 -7.81 -37.03
N GLY A 612 -16.16 -8.78 -36.73
CA GLY A 612 -16.45 -9.88 -35.80
C GLY A 612 -15.82 -9.78 -34.41
N VAL A 613 -15.33 -8.61 -33.99
CA VAL A 613 -14.59 -8.45 -32.72
C VAL A 613 -15.41 -7.64 -31.73
N GLN A 614 -15.90 -8.31 -30.69
CA GLN A 614 -16.73 -7.71 -29.65
C GLN A 614 -16.55 -8.43 -28.30
N ALA A 615 -16.74 -7.68 -27.22
CA ALA A 615 -17.02 -8.22 -25.89
C ALA A 615 -18.53 -8.11 -25.62
N GLU A 616 -19.10 -9.14 -24.98
CA GLU A 616 -20.51 -9.21 -24.63
C GLU A 616 -20.65 -9.29 -23.11
N VAL A 617 -21.58 -8.53 -22.54
CA VAL A 617 -21.87 -8.50 -21.10
C VAL A 617 -23.35 -8.78 -20.90
N ASP A 618 -23.67 -9.89 -20.25
CA ASP A 618 -25.03 -10.33 -19.95
C ASP A 618 -25.63 -9.51 -18.81
N TRP A 619 -24.88 -9.33 -17.72
CA TRP A 619 -25.29 -8.48 -16.62
C TRP A 619 -24.09 -7.99 -15.80
N VAL A 620 -24.31 -6.89 -15.05
CA VAL A 620 -23.42 -6.38 -14.00
C VAL A 620 -24.21 -6.27 -12.70
N ARG A 621 -23.61 -6.68 -11.59
CA ARG A 621 -24.21 -6.63 -10.25
C ARG A 621 -23.20 -6.16 -9.19
N VAL A 622 -23.64 -5.23 -8.34
CA VAL A 622 -22.96 -4.85 -7.09
C VAL A 622 -23.86 -5.19 -5.92
N GLU A 623 -23.29 -5.85 -4.92
CA GLU A 623 -23.96 -6.25 -3.71
C GLU A 623 -23.17 -5.74 -2.49
N GLN A 624 -23.84 -5.13 -1.52
CA GLN A 624 -23.20 -4.55 -0.33
C GLN A 624 -23.88 -5.04 0.94
N LYS A 625 -23.10 -5.08 2.04
CA LYS A 625 -23.65 -5.28 3.38
C LYS A 625 -24.23 -3.95 3.88
N GLY A 626 -25.41 -4.00 4.47
CA GLY A 626 -26.16 -2.82 4.94
C GLY A 626 -26.00 -2.51 6.41
#